data_AF-A0A7S0A9R1-F1
#
_entry.id   AF-A0A7S0A9R1-F1
#
_cell.length_a   1.000
_cell.length_b   1.000
_cell.length_c   1.000
_cell.angle_alpha   90.00
_cell.angle_beta   90.00
_cell.angle_gamma   90.00
#
_symmetry.space_group_name_H-M   'P 1'
#
loop_
_entity.id
_entity.type
_entity.pdbx_description
1 polymer ?
#
loop_
_entity_poly.entity_id
_entity_poly.type
_entity_poly.pdbx_seq_one_letter_code
_entity_poly.pdbx_strand_id
1 'polypeptide(L)'
;MDGHAEAPPAPLPPAPVPGEASRQRLAKRTSQWPGEAAAAALERAELRRAWGSGREEARLRTELADAEATGKLQVVTAHFPGSAAQLLEAGQPVESTWTKVVTRFGGGRASISLQFVLKPRKDDGTDDTDAGGGPAPERLWHFLVRARELSRTTSGTDEDERHWAARLVLGTSGAGGTELRWAAVAAVHDHRALWPACREAHAAHALAGEDPALEALRVGGVLTWDVAVAVRDAGAPVEGWRQDLGSCC
;
A
#
# COMPACT_ATOMS: atom_id res chain seq x y z
N MET A 1 70.90 -27.91 28.89
CA MET A 1 69.74 -27.09 28.48
C MET A 1 69.91 -26.86 26.99
N ASP A 2 69.41 -27.82 26.22
CA ASP A 2 69.54 -27.85 24.76
C ASP A 2 68.38 -27.07 24.15
N GLY A 3 68.69 -25.93 23.55
CA GLY A 3 67.74 -25.10 22.82
C GLY A 3 67.71 -25.52 21.35
N HIS A 4 66.69 -26.28 20.95
CA HIS A 4 66.40 -26.57 19.56
C HIS A 4 65.97 -25.28 18.83
N ALA A 5 66.75 -24.86 17.84
CA ALA A 5 66.37 -23.82 16.90
C ALA A 5 65.50 -24.42 15.78
N GLU A 6 64.25 -23.95 15.69
CA GLU A 6 63.26 -24.34 14.69
C GLU A 6 63.53 -23.58 13.38
N ALA A 7 63.66 -24.31 12.27
CA ALA A 7 63.91 -23.74 10.94
C ALA A 7 62.61 -23.20 10.31
N PRO A 8 62.64 -22.08 9.57
CA PRO A 8 61.44 -21.52 8.93
C PRO A 8 60.94 -22.39 7.76
N PRO A 9 59.61 -22.47 7.53
CA PRO A 9 59.02 -23.30 6.48
C PRO A 9 59.27 -22.75 5.07
N ALA A 10 59.40 -23.66 4.10
CA ALA A 10 59.63 -23.37 2.70
C ALA A 10 58.45 -22.64 2.01
N PRO A 11 58.70 -21.81 0.98
CA PRO A 11 57.65 -21.07 0.29
C PRO A 11 56.76 -21.98 -0.58
N LEU A 12 55.45 -21.70 -0.56
CA LEU A 12 54.45 -22.39 -1.38
C LEU A 12 54.56 -22.01 -2.87
N PRO A 13 54.21 -22.93 -3.80
CA PRO A 13 54.25 -22.66 -5.23
C PRO A 13 53.14 -21.68 -5.68
N PRO A 14 53.35 -20.91 -6.76
CA PRO A 14 52.37 -19.93 -7.24
C PRO A 14 51.15 -20.61 -7.89
N ALA A 15 49.98 -20.01 -7.69
CA ALA A 15 48.70 -20.47 -8.23
C ALA A 15 48.63 -20.32 -9.77
N PRO A 16 47.91 -21.22 -10.48
CA PRO A 16 47.81 -21.19 -11.93
C PRO A 16 46.95 -20.01 -12.42
N VAL A 17 47.41 -19.37 -13.50
CA VAL A 17 46.76 -18.22 -14.15
C VAL A 17 45.63 -18.71 -15.08
N PRO A 18 44.40 -18.15 -15.04
CA PRO A 18 43.31 -18.58 -15.91
C PRO A 18 43.57 -18.21 -17.39
N GLY A 19 43.52 -19.20 -18.28
CA GLY A 19 43.80 -19.05 -19.71
C GLY A 19 42.79 -18.18 -20.48
N GLU A 20 43.29 -17.45 -21.47
CA GLU A 20 42.58 -16.46 -22.30
C GLU A 20 41.39 -17.01 -23.11
N ALA A 21 41.27 -18.33 -23.26
CA ALA A 21 40.17 -18.98 -23.97
C ALA A 21 38.79 -18.78 -23.31
N SER A 22 38.74 -18.49 -21.99
CA SER A 22 37.48 -18.22 -21.28
C SER A 22 36.95 -16.79 -21.50
N ARG A 23 37.77 -15.85 -21.97
CA ARG A 23 37.35 -14.46 -22.21
C ARG A 23 36.59 -14.28 -23.53
N GLN A 24 36.85 -15.10 -24.55
CA GLN A 24 36.22 -14.95 -25.87
C GLN A 24 34.79 -15.50 -25.95
N ARG A 25 34.38 -16.43 -25.08
CA ARG A 25 32.99 -16.95 -25.07
C ARG A 25 31.99 -16.05 -24.36
N LEU A 26 32.44 -15.09 -23.55
CA LEU A 26 31.56 -14.15 -22.86
C LEU A 26 31.23 -12.90 -23.69
N ALA A 27 32.06 -12.55 -24.69
CA ALA A 27 31.92 -11.33 -25.47
C ALA A 27 30.93 -11.43 -26.66
N LYS A 28 30.53 -12.64 -27.08
CA LYS A 28 29.62 -12.84 -28.23
C LYS A 28 28.13 -12.96 -27.86
N ARG A 29 27.76 -12.77 -26.59
CA ARG A 29 26.36 -12.94 -26.11
C ARG A 29 25.65 -11.65 -25.72
N THR A 30 26.21 -10.49 -26.06
CA THR A 30 25.76 -9.15 -25.61
C THR A 30 25.38 -8.21 -26.77
N SER A 31 25.07 -8.74 -27.95
CA SER A 31 24.66 -7.92 -29.11
C SER A 31 23.43 -8.45 -29.84
N GLN A 32 22.44 -8.97 -29.10
CA GLN A 32 21.05 -9.04 -29.59
C GLN A 32 20.22 -8.06 -28.77
N TRP A 33 20.00 -6.89 -29.36
CA TRP A 33 19.10 -5.86 -28.87
C TRP A 33 17.70 -6.45 -28.66
N PRO A 34 17.14 -6.43 -27.43
CA PRO A 34 15.73 -6.71 -27.20
C PRO A 34 14.93 -5.41 -27.39
N GLY A 35 15.04 -4.75 -28.54
CA GLY A 35 14.51 -3.40 -28.71
C GLY A 35 12.99 -3.37 -28.94
N GLU A 36 12.51 -4.16 -29.89
CA GLU A 36 11.14 -4.00 -30.40
C GLU A 36 10.16 -5.03 -29.81
N ALA A 37 10.60 -6.29 -29.66
CA ALA A 37 9.78 -7.33 -29.03
C ALA A 37 9.59 -7.13 -27.53
N ALA A 38 10.58 -6.55 -26.83
CA ALA A 38 10.45 -6.22 -25.41
C ALA A 38 9.57 -4.98 -25.18
N ALA A 39 9.69 -3.97 -26.05
CA ALA A 39 8.81 -2.80 -26.03
C ALA A 39 7.34 -3.19 -26.30
N ALA A 40 7.09 -4.00 -27.33
CA ALA A 40 5.75 -4.51 -27.63
C ALA A 40 5.19 -5.44 -26.52
N ALA A 41 6.06 -6.20 -25.83
CA ALA A 41 5.66 -7.01 -24.68
C ALA A 41 5.30 -6.14 -23.45
N LEU A 42 6.03 -5.04 -23.24
CA LEU A 42 5.77 -4.05 -22.20
C LEU A 42 4.43 -3.33 -22.48
N GLU A 43 4.23 -2.84 -23.70
CA GLU A 43 2.98 -2.19 -24.12
C GLU A 43 1.77 -3.11 -23.94
N ARG A 44 1.87 -4.39 -24.34
CA ARG A 44 0.82 -5.39 -24.09
C ARG A 44 0.61 -5.70 -22.61
N ALA A 45 1.66 -5.62 -21.79
CA ALA A 45 1.52 -5.78 -20.34
C ALA A 45 0.83 -4.57 -19.71
N GLU A 46 1.15 -3.36 -20.16
CA GLU A 46 0.52 -2.11 -19.74
C GLU A 46 -0.95 -2.05 -20.13
N LEU A 47 -1.29 -2.37 -21.39
CA LEU A 47 -2.68 -2.47 -21.85
C LEU A 47 -3.48 -3.50 -21.04
N ARG A 48 -2.89 -4.66 -20.73
CA ARG A 48 -3.53 -5.67 -19.87
C ARG A 48 -3.74 -5.18 -18.44
N ARG A 49 -2.77 -4.44 -17.89
CA ARG A 49 -2.90 -3.80 -16.57
C ARG A 49 -4.00 -2.75 -16.57
N ALA A 50 -4.05 -1.88 -17.58
CA ALA A 50 -5.08 -0.86 -17.73
C ALA A 50 -6.50 -1.47 -17.90
N TRP A 51 -6.62 -2.55 -18.68
CA TRP A 51 -7.89 -3.29 -18.79
C TRP A 51 -8.28 -4.01 -17.49
N GLY A 52 -7.29 -4.51 -16.76
CA GLY A 52 -7.49 -5.10 -15.44
C GLY A 52 -8.02 -4.07 -14.45
N SER A 53 -7.36 -2.91 -14.36
CA SER A 53 -7.74 -1.82 -13.46
C SER A 53 -9.12 -1.28 -13.79
N GLY A 54 -9.46 -1.10 -15.07
CA GLY A 54 -10.79 -0.61 -15.46
C GLY A 54 -11.93 -1.55 -15.08
N ARG A 55 -11.72 -2.88 -15.19
CA ARG A 55 -12.72 -3.88 -14.74
C ARG A 55 -12.85 -3.93 -13.22
N GLU A 56 -11.73 -3.84 -12.51
CA GLU A 56 -11.72 -3.78 -11.06
C GLU A 56 -12.45 -2.54 -10.56
N GLU A 57 -12.16 -1.38 -11.13
CA GLU A 57 -12.80 -0.12 -10.78
C GLU A 57 -14.32 -0.17 -11.03
N ALA A 58 -14.75 -0.66 -12.20
CA ALA A 58 -16.18 -0.84 -12.50
C ALA A 58 -16.87 -1.75 -11.47
N ARG A 59 -16.22 -2.84 -11.07
CA ARG A 59 -16.72 -3.74 -10.03
C ARG A 59 -16.84 -3.04 -8.68
N LEU A 60 -15.83 -2.25 -8.27
CA LEU A 60 -15.88 -1.51 -7.01
C LEU A 60 -16.99 -0.47 -7.00
N ARG A 61 -17.25 0.20 -8.14
CA ARG A 61 -18.40 1.10 -8.29
C ARG A 61 -19.72 0.38 -8.11
N THR A 62 -19.87 -0.84 -8.66
CA THR A 62 -21.05 -1.67 -8.40
C THR A 62 -21.16 -2.06 -6.92
N GLU A 63 -20.06 -2.45 -6.26
CA GLU A 63 -20.08 -2.78 -4.82
C GLU A 63 -20.54 -1.57 -3.96
N LEU A 64 -20.16 -0.35 -4.33
CA LEU A 64 -20.61 0.87 -3.66
C LEU A 64 -22.09 1.20 -3.94
N ALA A 65 -22.54 1.06 -5.18
CA ALA A 65 -23.94 1.27 -5.56
C ALA A 65 -24.87 0.26 -4.88
N ASP A 66 -24.46 -1.00 -4.78
CA ASP A 66 -25.20 -2.03 -4.04
C ASP A 66 -25.23 -1.73 -2.53
N ALA A 67 -24.14 -1.21 -1.97
CA ALA A 67 -24.09 -0.77 -0.59
C ALA A 67 -25.01 0.42 -0.34
N GLU A 68 -25.12 1.36 -1.29
CA GLU A 68 -26.07 2.47 -1.24
C GLU A 68 -27.51 1.96 -1.25
N ALA A 69 -27.85 1.12 -2.23
CA ALA A 69 -29.19 0.54 -2.39
C ALA A 69 -29.63 -0.28 -1.17
N THR A 70 -28.68 -0.89 -0.45
CA THR A 70 -28.95 -1.67 0.77
C THR A 70 -28.80 -0.87 2.07
N GLY A 71 -28.56 0.45 2.00
CA GLY A 71 -28.41 1.31 3.17
C GLY A 71 -27.19 0.98 4.04
N LYS A 72 -26.15 0.37 3.45
CA LYS A 72 -24.88 0.01 4.10
C LYS A 72 -23.75 0.98 3.78
N LEU A 73 -23.97 1.90 2.86
CA LEU A 73 -23.01 2.97 2.54
C LEU A 73 -22.96 3.98 3.69
N GLN A 74 -21.75 4.34 4.11
CA GLN A 74 -21.50 5.34 5.14
C GLN A 74 -20.66 6.48 4.56
N VAL A 75 -21.01 7.71 4.90
CA VAL A 75 -20.23 8.88 4.55
C VAL A 75 -19.23 9.17 5.67
N VAL A 76 -17.94 9.16 5.34
CA VAL A 76 -16.82 9.36 6.27
C VAL A 76 -16.12 10.67 5.92
N THR A 77 -16.01 11.55 6.90
CA THR A 77 -15.33 12.84 6.76
C THR A 77 -13.95 12.75 7.40
N ALA A 78 -12.90 12.83 6.58
CA ALA A 78 -11.51 12.82 6.99
C ALA A 78 -11.01 14.24 7.18
N HIS A 79 -10.56 14.56 8.40
CA HIS A 79 -9.98 15.86 8.73
C HIS A 79 -8.46 15.80 8.67
N PHE A 80 -7.85 16.77 8.02
CA PHE A 80 -6.41 16.93 7.91
C PHE A 80 -5.96 18.13 8.77
N PRO A 81 -4.68 18.18 9.18
CA PRO A 81 -4.16 19.30 9.95
C PRO A 81 -4.31 20.62 9.19
N GLY A 82 -4.47 21.74 9.90
CA GLY A 82 -4.59 23.07 9.27
C GLY A 82 -3.37 23.47 8.42
N SER A 83 -2.23 22.81 8.61
CA SER A 83 -1.02 22.95 7.79
C SER A 83 -1.03 22.07 6.52
N ALA A 84 -2.12 21.36 6.20
CA ALA A 84 -2.18 20.43 5.08
C ALA A 84 -1.81 21.09 3.74
N ALA A 85 -2.32 22.28 3.44
CA ALA A 85 -1.98 23.00 2.22
C ALA A 85 -0.47 23.27 2.10
N GLN A 86 0.15 23.76 3.17
CA GLN A 86 1.59 24.04 3.24
C GLN A 86 2.43 22.77 3.07
N LEU A 87 1.99 21.66 3.66
CA LEU A 87 2.65 20.37 3.52
C LEU A 87 2.52 19.81 2.09
N LEU A 88 1.36 19.97 1.44
CA LEU A 88 1.17 19.59 0.03
C LEU A 88 2.10 20.40 -0.88
N GLU A 89 2.14 21.73 -0.71
CA GLU A 89 3.03 22.62 -1.48
C GLU A 89 4.52 22.23 -1.28
N ALA A 90 4.90 21.95 -0.04
CA ALA A 90 6.25 21.49 0.32
C ALA A 90 6.55 20.05 -0.13
N GLY A 91 5.56 19.32 -0.69
CA GLY A 91 5.74 17.92 -1.10
C GLY A 91 5.95 16.97 0.06
N GLN A 92 5.46 17.32 1.23
CA GLN A 92 5.52 16.49 2.41
C GLN A 92 4.29 15.59 2.50
N PRO A 93 4.42 14.38 3.06
CA PRO A 93 3.27 13.55 3.39
C PRO A 93 2.25 14.29 4.25
N VAL A 94 0.97 14.09 3.97
CA VAL A 94 -0.13 14.64 4.76
C VAL A 94 -1.02 13.50 5.22
N GLU A 95 -1.32 13.47 6.50
CA GLU A 95 -2.14 12.43 7.11
C GLU A 95 -3.39 13.03 7.74
N SER A 96 -4.52 12.36 7.57
CA SER A 96 -5.75 12.71 8.27
C SER A 96 -5.68 12.27 9.74
N THR A 97 -6.59 12.81 10.55
CA THR A 97 -6.93 12.21 11.85
C THR A 97 -7.58 10.84 11.63
N TRP A 98 -7.47 9.96 12.64
CA TRP A 98 -8.18 8.69 12.65
C TRP A 98 -9.69 8.91 12.77
N THR A 99 -10.45 8.35 11.84
CA THR A 99 -11.91 8.43 11.80
C THR A 99 -12.51 7.05 12.07
N LYS A 100 -13.48 6.97 12.98
CA LYS A 100 -14.15 5.69 13.30
C LYS A 100 -15.32 5.46 12.37
N VAL A 101 -15.36 4.28 11.76
CA VAL A 101 -16.48 3.77 10.96
C VAL A 101 -17.20 2.71 11.78
N VAL A 102 -18.50 2.93 12.00
CA VAL A 102 -19.32 1.99 12.77
C VAL A 102 -19.71 0.82 11.87
N THR A 103 -19.65 -0.39 12.40
CA THR A 103 -20.00 -1.60 11.66
C THR A 103 -20.59 -2.64 12.62
N ARG A 104 -20.75 -3.88 12.16
CA ARG A 104 -21.20 -5.00 12.97
C ARG A 104 -20.31 -6.22 12.78
N PHE A 105 -20.03 -6.93 13.87
CA PHE A 105 -19.39 -8.24 13.87
C PHE A 105 -20.44 -9.26 14.27
N GLY A 106 -20.86 -10.13 13.35
CA GLY A 106 -22.05 -10.94 13.56
C GLY A 106 -23.26 -10.06 13.88
N GLY A 107 -23.87 -10.28 15.05
CA GLY A 107 -24.97 -9.44 15.55
C GLY A 107 -24.53 -8.21 16.35
N GLY A 108 -23.27 -8.15 16.80
CA GLY A 108 -22.76 -7.12 17.72
C GLY A 108 -22.33 -5.83 17.04
N ARG A 109 -22.43 -4.70 17.75
CA ARG A 109 -21.92 -3.40 17.26
C ARG A 109 -20.40 -3.34 17.37
N ALA A 110 -19.76 -2.84 16.32
CA ALA A 110 -18.32 -2.74 16.27
C ALA A 110 -17.84 -1.48 15.54
N SER A 111 -16.53 -1.23 15.52
CA SER A 111 -15.95 -0.14 14.75
C SER A 111 -14.59 -0.50 14.14
N ILE A 112 -14.27 0.17 13.03
CA ILE A 112 -12.96 0.17 12.37
C ILE A 112 -12.46 1.60 12.36
N SER A 113 -11.20 1.85 12.67
CA SER A 113 -10.62 3.20 12.52
C SER A 113 -9.85 3.31 11.20
N LEU A 114 -10.08 4.40 10.46
CA LEU A 114 -9.46 4.69 9.18
C LEU A 114 -8.61 5.96 9.27
N GLN A 115 -7.47 5.97 8.59
CA GLN A 115 -6.64 7.15 8.36
C GLN A 115 -6.33 7.23 6.87
N PHE A 116 -6.48 8.42 6.31
CA PHE A 116 -6.20 8.70 4.91
C PHE A 116 -4.88 9.44 4.82
N VAL A 117 -4.00 8.98 3.93
CA VAL A 117 -2.64 9.50 3.82
C VAL A 117 -2.32 9.81 2.37
N LEU A 118 -1.82 11.00 2.14
CA LEU A 118 -1.28 11.45 0.87
C LEU A 118 0.24 11.47 0.97
N LYS A 119 0.92 10.74 0.08
CA LYS A 119 2.38 10.79 -0.02
C LYS A 119 2.77 11.22 -1.42
N PRO A 120 3.79 12.07 -1.59
CA PRO A 120 4.32 12.34 -2.92
C PRO A 120 4.81 11.02 -3.53
N ARG A 121 4.56 10.83 -4.83
CA ARG A 121 5.31 9.83 -5.60
C ARG A 121 6.75 10.30 -5.67
N LYS A 122 7.69 9.38 -5.39
CA LYS A 122 9.07 9.61 -5.80
C LYS A 122 9.04 9.49 -7.31
N ASP A 123 9.27 10.59 -8.02
CA ASP A 123 9.38 10.52 -9.48
C ASP A 123 10.52 9.54 -9.80
N ASP A 124 10.21 8.45 -10.51
CA ASP A 124 11.17 7.40 -10.92
C ASP A 124 12.18 7.93 -11.97
N GLY A 125 12.51 9.22 -11.98
CA GLY A 125 13.33 9.82 -13.02
C GLY A 125 13.86 11.23 -12.80
N THR A 126 13.80 11.81 -11.60
CA THR A 126 14.47 13.08 -11.31
C THR A 126 15.48 12.87 -10.19
N ASP A 127 16.65 12.37 -10.56
CA ASP A 127 17.88 12.71 -9.84
C ASP A 127 17.98 14.24 -9.79
N ASP A 128 18.49 14.75 -8.66
CA ASP A 128 18.71 16.15 -8.30
C ASP A 128 19.59 16.93 -9.31
N THR A 129 19.08 17.18 -10.50
CA THR A 129 19.63 18.12 -11.48
C THR A 129 18.49 18.89 -12.13
N ASP A 130 18.10 20.01 -11.54
CA ASP A 130 18.46 21.30 -12.12
C ASP A 130 17.78 22.46 -11.37
N ALA A 131 18.62 23.39 -10.94
CA ALA A 131 18.26 24.74 -10.53
C ALA A 131 17.87 25.58 -11.76
N GLY A 132 16.79 25.18 -12.45
CA GLY A 132 16.18 25.91 -13.55
C GLY A 132 14.72 26.18 -13.23
N GLY A 133 14.35 27.46 -13.11
CA GLY A 133 12.99 27.94 -12.80
C GLY A 133 11.95 27.67 -13.88
N GLY A 134 11.78 26.41 -14.27
CA GLY A 134 10.59 25.93 -14.97
C GLY A 134 9.44 25.71 -13.99
N PRO A 135 8.19 25.62 -14.47
CA PRO A 135 7.07 25.21 -13.64
C PRO A 135 7.41 23.85 -13.02
N ALA A 136 7.28 23.74 -11.69
CA ALA A 136 7.55 22.51 -10.98
C ALA A 136 6.78 21.36 -11.68
N PRO A 137 7.42 20.21 -11.95
CA PRO A 137 6.72 19.07 -12.57
C PRO A 137 5.46 18.75 -11.76
N GLU A 138 4.37 18.42 -12.45
CA GLU A 138 3.10 18.07 -11.81
C GLU A 138 3.32 16.91 -10.84
N ARG A 139 3.46 17.24 -9.55
CA ARG A 139 3.76 16.26 -8.51
C ARG A 139 2.59 15.29 -8.39
N LEU A 140 2.84 14.02 -8.67
CA LEU A 140 1.87 12.96 -8.47
C LEU A 140 1.83 12.54 -7.00
N TRP A 141 0.65 12.21 -6.51
CA TRP A 141 0.44 11.80 -5.13
C TRP A 141 -0.10 10.37 -5.05
N HIS A 142 0.49 9.57 -4.19
CA HIS A 142 -0.09 8.32 -3.72
C HIS A 142 -1.17 8.60 -2.68
N PHE A 143 -2.34 8.03 -2.92
CA PHE A 143 -3.38 7.94 -1.90
C PHE A 143 -3.31 6.60 -1.19
N LEU A 144 -3.23 6.64 0.13
CA LEU A 144 -3.10 5.47 1.00
C LEU A 144 -4.24 5.48 2.02
N VAL A 145 -4.86 4.32 2.21
CA VAL A 145 -5.86 4.10 3.25
C VAL A 145 -5.25 3.18 4.29
N ARG A 146 -5.12 3.67 5.51
CA ARG A 146 -4.71 2.91 6.68
C ARG A 146 -5.95 2.52 7.46
N ALA A 147 -6.08 1.24 7.77
CA ALA A 147 -7.17 0.72 8.59
C ALA A 147 -6.58 0.01 9.80
N ARG A 148 -7.10 0.34 10.99
CA ARG A 148 -6.71 -0.29 12.25
C ARG A 148 -7.93 -0.82 12.99
N GLU A 149 -7.66 -1.83 13.82
CA GLU A 149 -8.46 -2.35 14.92
C GLU A 149 -9.97 -2.48 14.67
N LEU A 150 -10.40 -3.74 14.65
CA LEU A 150 -11.81 -4.13 14.72
C LEU A 150 -12.19 -4.20 16.22
N SER A 151 -12.82 -3.15 16.75
CA SER A 151 -13.21 -3.09 18.18
C SER A 151 -14.69 -3.42 18.36
N ARG A 152 -15.02 -4.29 19.32
CA ARG A 152 -16.39 -4.55 19.76
C ARG A 152 -16.81 -3.47 20.76
N THR A 153 -18.03 -2.97 20.60
CA THR A 153 -18.62 -1.99 21.54
C THR A 153 -19.63 -2.64 22.49
N THR A 154 -19.97 -3.91 22.27
CA THR A 154 -20.88 -4.70 23.10
C THR A 154 -20.13 -5.91 23.66
N SER A 155 -20.05 -6.02 24.98
CA SER A 155 -19.51 -7.19 25.68
C SER A 155 -20.50 -8.36 25.56
N GLY A 156 -20.14 -9.42 24.84
CA GLY A 156 -20.98 -10.62 24.67
C GLY A 156 -20.12 -11.88 24.69
N THR A 157 -20.44 -12.76 25.63
CA THR A 157 -19.60 -13.84 26.18
C THR A 157 -19.45 -15.10 25.32
N ASP A 158 -20.10 -15.20 24.16
CA ASP A 158 -20.07 -16.38 23.27
C ASP A 158 -19.38 -16.15 21.90
N GLU A 159 -19.02 -14.92 21.56
CA GLU A 159 -18.42 -14.58 20.25
C GLU A 159 -16.91 -14.31 20.32
N ASP A 160 -16.29 -14.45 21.50
CA ASP A 160 -14.87 -14.16 21.73
C ASP A 160 -13.92 -15.18 21.08
N GLU A 161 -14.45 -16.30 20.58
CA GLU A 161 -13.70 -17.28 19.79
C GLU A 161 -13.71 -16.99 18.28
N ARG A 162 -14.59 -16.11 17.79
CA ARG A 162 -14.71 -15.83 16.35
C ARG A 162 -13.68 -14.80 15.92
N HIS A 163 -13.10 -15.04 14.76
CA HIS A 163 -12.14 -14.13 14.16
C HIS A 163 -12.82 -13.30 13.11
N TRP A 164 -12.60 -11.99 13.09
CA TRP A 164 -13.26 -11.12 12.13
C TRP A 164 -12.25 -10.50 11.17
N ALA A 165 -12.60 -10.51 9.89
CA ALA A 165 -11.92 -9.77 8.85
C ALA A 165 -12.89 -8.80 8.20
N ALA A 166 -12.40 -7.62 7.82
CA ALA A 166 -13.20 -6.62 7.13
C ALA A 166 -12.59 -6.28 5.76
N ARG A 167 -13.46 -6.21 4.76
CA ARG A 167 -13.18 -5.58 3.48
C ARG A 167 -13.88 -4.23 3.47
N LEU A 168 -13.12 -3.18 3.20
CA LEU A 168 -13.62 -1.83 3.01
C LEU A 168 -13.51 -1.49 1.54
N VAL A 169 -14.60 -0.99 0.96
CA VAL A 169 -14.61 -0.36 -0.36
C VAL A 169 -14.87 1.11 -0.13
N LEU A 170 -14.01 1.95 -0.68
CA LEU A 170 -14.05 3.40 -0.52
C LEU A 170 -14.20 4.03 -1.89
N GLY A 171 -14.93 5.15 -1.96
CA GLY A 171 -14.95 5.99 -3.15
C GLY A 171 -15.23 7.45 -2.83
N THR A 172 -14.95 8.33 -3.79
CA THR A 172 -15.41 9.73 -3.74
C THR A 172 -16.51 9.95 -4.76
N SER A 173 -17.61 10.54 -4.31
CA SER A 173 -18.59 11.15 -5.20
C SER A 173 -18.00 12.46 -5.78
N GLY A 174 -18.10 12.63 -7.09
CA GLY A 174 -17.69 13.86 -7.76
C GLY A 174 -18.56 15.06 -7.37
N ALA A 175 -18.07 16.27 -7.62
CA ALA A 175 -18.87 17.50 -7.53
C ALA A 175 -20.06 17.38 -8.50
N GLY A 176 -21.24 17.03 -7.97
CA GLY A 176 -22.41 16.62 -8.75
C GLY A 176 -23.17 15.41 -8.18
N GLY A 177 -22.58 14.69 -7.22
CA GLY A 177 -23.25 13.71 -6.36
C GLY A 177 -23.63 12.38 -7.02
N THR A 178 -23.43 12.21 -8.34
CA THR A 178 -23.91 11.04 -9.08
C THR A 178 -22.82 10.17 -9.70
N GLU A 179 -21.59 10.68 -9.85
CA GLU A 179 -20.50 9.90 -10.46
C GLU A 179 -19.37 9.65 -9.46
N LEU A 180 -19.13 8.36 -9.17
CA LEU A 180 -17.99 7.88 -8.40
C LEU A 180 -16.71 8.12 -9.23
N ARG A 181 -15.87 9.05 -8.77
CA ARG A 181 -14.63 9.44 -9.49
C ARG A 181 -13.52 8.42 -9.35
N TRP A 182 -13.44 7.77 -8.20
CA TRP A 182 -12.46 6.72 -7.97
C TRP A 182 -12.94 5.80 -6.85
N ALA A 183 -12.48 4.55 -6.88
CA ALA A 183 -12.71 3.59 -5.81
C ALA A 183 -11.42 2.84 -5.40
N ALA A 184 -11.26 2.55 -4.12
CA ALA A 184 -10.17 1.70 -3.61
C ALA A 184 -10.69 0.71 -2.57
N VAL A 185 -9.84 -0.27 -2.27
CA VAL A 185 -10.12 -1.31 -1.29
C VAL A 185 -9.10 -1.21 -0.17
N ALA A 186 -9.56 -1.33 1.08
CA ALA A 186 -8.70 -1.66 2.21
C ALA A 186 -9.15 -2.97 2.86
N ALA A 187 -8.19 -3.77 3.32
CA ALA A 187 -8.47 -5.02 4.02
C ALA A 187 -7.92 -4.97 5.44
N VAL A 188 -8.78 -5.25 6.42
CA VAL A 188 -8.38 -5.50 7.79
C VAL A 188 -8.41 -7.01 8.00
N HIS A 189 -7.23 -7.61 7.87
CA HIS A 189 -7.00 -9.01 8.24
C HIS A 189 -7.03 -9.13 9.75
N ASP A 190 -7.67 -10.18 10.27
CA ASP A 190 -7.84 -10.56 11.69
C ASP A 190 -7.64 -9.44 12.74
N HIS A 191 -8.72 -9.12 13.46
CA HIS A 191 -8.74 -8.20 14.60
C HIS A 191 -7.64 -8.37 15.67
N ARG A 192 -6.97 -9.54 15.77
CA ARG A 192 -5.89 -9.83 16.74
C ARG A 192 -4.49 -9.41 16.32
N ALA A 193 -4.31 -8.83 15.13
CA ALA A 193 -2.97 -8.55 14.59
C ALA A 193 -2.06 -7.86 15.61
N LEU A 194 -1.09 -8.61 16.13
CA LEU A 194 0.05 -8.07 16.87
C LEU A 194 0.83 -7.18 15.90
N TRP A 195 1.30 -6.07 16.46
CA TRP A 195 1.96 -4.92 15.85
C TRP A 195 2.59 -5.12 14.44
N PRO A 196 2.42 -4.15 13.50
CA PRO A 196 1.65 -2.92 13.65
C PRO A 196 0.15 -3.21 13.57
N ALA A 197 -0.61 -2.57 14.47
CA ALA A 197 -2.07 -2.65 14.53
C ALA A 197 -2.78 -1.95 13.36
N CYS A 198 -2.08 -1.73 12.25
CA CYS A 198 -2.54 -0.99 11.09
C CYS A 198 -2.20 -1.77 9.82
N ARG A 199 -3.18 -1.90 8.92
CA ARG A 199 -3.01 -2.40 7.56
C ARG A 199 -3.14 -1.24 6.59
N GLU A 200 -2.14 -1.09 5.73
CA GLU A 200 -2.08 -0.06 4.70
C GLU A 200 -2.55 -0.65 3.38
N ALA A 201 -3.45 0.04 2.70
CA ALA A 201 -3.91 -0.28 1.37
C ALA A 201 -3.62 0.90 0.44
N HIS A 202 -3.04 0.58 -0.70
CA HIS A 202 -2.62 1.56 -1.68
C HIS A 202 -3.74 1.74 -2.70
N ALA A 203 -4.17 2.97 -2.93
CA ALA A 203 -5.01 3.25 -4.08
C ALA A 203 -4.19 3.02 -5.36
N ALA A 204 -4.79 2.35 -6.34
CA ALA A 204 -4.17 2.16 -7.65
C ALA A 204 -3.98 3.49 -8.40
N HIS A 205 -4.87 4.46 -8.13
CA HIS A 205 -4.87 5.77 -8.77
C HIS A 205 -3.91 6.76 -8.07
N ALA A 206 -3.18 7.53 -8.86
CA ALA A 206 -2.38 8.64 -8.38
C ALA A 206 -3.16 9.94 -8.59
N LEU A 207 -3.14 10.82 -7.59
CA LEU A 207 -3.78 12.13 -7.72
C LEU A 207 -2.77 13.10 -8.35
N ALA A 208 -3.18 13.74 -9.45
CA ALA A 208 -2.41 14.82 -10.06
C ALA A 208 -2.58 16.12 -9.25
N GLY A 209 -1.67 17.08 -9.41
CA GLY A 209 -1.68 18.34 -8.65
C GLY A 209 -2.98 19.14 -8.77
N GLU A 210 -3.66 19.04 -9.92
CA GLU A 210 -4.94 19.71 -10.21
C GLU A 210 -6.17 18.87 -9.81
N ASP A 211 -5.98 17.71 -9.16
CA ASP A 211 -7.09 16.86 -8.74
C ASP A 211 -8.01 17.63 -7.76
N PRO A 212 -9.34 17.66 -7.99
CA PRO A 212 -10.27 18.36 -7.11
C PRO A 212 -10.27 17.88 -5.67
N ALA A 213 -9.85 16.65 -5.39
CA ALA A 213 -9.62 16.17 -4.02
C ALA A 213 -8.44 16.89 -3.37
N LEU A 214 -7.34 17.12 -4.09
CA LEU A 214 -6.23 17.92 -3.55
C LEU A 214 -6.65 19.37 -3.35
N GLU A 215 -7.47 19.92 -4.24
CA GLU A 215 -7.98 21.28 -4.07
C GLU A 215 -8.92 21.43 -2.87
N ALA A 216 -9.84 20.48 -2.68
CA ALA A 216 -10.69 20.43 -1.49
C ALA A 216 -9.85 20.36 -0.20
N LEU A 217 -8.73 19.62 -0.24
CA LEU A 217 -7.80 19.54 0.87
C LEU A 217 -7.06 20.85 1.13
N ARG A 218 -6.61 21.55 0.08
CA ARG A 218 -5.95 22.86 0.19
C ARG A 218 -6.86 23.91 0.81
N VAL A 219 -8.11 23.96 0.37
CA VAL A 219 -9.07 24.99 0.80
C VAL A 219 -9.67 24.67 2.16
N GLY A 220 -10.11 23.43 2.36
CA GLY A 220 -10.96 23.05 3.50
C GLY A 220 -10.29 22.17 4.54
N GLY A 221 -9.14 21.55 4.24
CA GLY A 221 -8.52 20.59 5.15
C GLY A 221 -9.37 19.32 5.37
N VAL A 222 -10.37 19.05 4.52
CA VAL A 222 -11.36 18.01 4.74
C VAL A 222 -11.65 17.27 3.44
N LEU A 223 -11.74 15.94 3.53
CA LEU A 223 -12.15 15.06 2.43
C LEU A 223 -13.28 14.14 2.86
N THR A 224 -14.29 13.99 2.01
CA THR A 224 -15.46 13.15 2.27
C THR A 224 -15.42 11.90 1.39
N TRP A 225 -15.75 10.77 2.00
CA TRP A 225 -15.60 9.43 1.43
C TRP A 225 -16.86 8.62 1.62
N ASP A 226 -17.28 7.94 0.57
CA ASP A 226 -18.29 6.91 0.63
C ASP A 226 -17.61 5.58 0.97
N VAL A 227 -18.02 4.94 2.06
CA VAL A 227 -17.39 3.73 2.59
C VAL A 227 -18.43 2.64 2.78
N ALA A 228 -18.21 1.51 2.11
CA ALA A 228 -18.93 0.26 2.34
C ALA A 228 -18.04 -0.71 3.10
N VAL A 229 -18.56 -1.27 4.20
CA VAL A 229 -17.83 -2.22 5.05
C VAL A 229 -18.51 -3.58 5.02
N ALA A 230 -17.78 -4.60 4.58
CA ALA A 230 -18.20 -5.99 4.64
C ALA A 230 -17.33 -6.74 5.65
N VAL A 231 -17.94 -7.18 6.76
CA VAL A 231 -17.28 -7.99 7.80
C VAL A 231 -17.66 -9.44 7.63
N ARG A 232 -16.69 -10.34 7.76
CA ARG A 232 -16.89 -11.79 7.72
C ARG A 232 -16.08 -12.50 8.81
N ASP A 233 -16.55 -13.67 9.21
CA ASP A 233 -15.77 -14.59 10.03
C ASP A 233 -14.55 -15.04 9.22
N ALA A 234 -13.37 -14.91 9.82
CA ALA A 234 -12.08 -15.26 9.23
C ALA A 234 -11.71 -16.73 9.50
N GLY A 235 -12.47 -17.45 10.32
CA GLY A 235 -12.20 -18.84 10.71
C GLY A 235 -11.16 -18.96 11.83
N ALA A 236 -10.55 -20.14 11.97
CA ALA A 236 -9.48 -20.41 12.93
C ALA A 236 -8.21 -19.57 12.63
N PRO A 237 -7.30 -19.35 13.61
CA PRO A 237 -6.10 -18.54 13.38
C PRO A 237 -5.29 -19.07 12.19
N VAL A 238 -4.70 -18.15 11.42
CA VAL A 238 -3.71 -18.49 10.38
C VAL A 238 -2.60 -19.31 11.06
N GLU A 239 -2.30 -20.49 10.51
CA GLU A 239 -1.25 -21.39 11.02
C GLU A 239 0.03 -20.60 11.35
N GLY A 240 0.47 -20.68 12.61
CA GLY A 240 1.57 -19.87 13.16
C GLY A 240 1.31 -19.33 14.56
N TRP A 241 0.05 -19.31 15.02
CA TRP A 241 -0.34 -19.03 16.40
C TRP A 241 -0.08 -20.23 17.35
N ARG A 242 1.13 -20.82 17.30
CA ARG A 242 1.58 -21.52 18.50
C ARG A 242 2.12 -20.45 19.43
N GLN A 243 1.36 -20.20 20.48
CA GLN A 243 1.95 -19.77 21.74
C GLN A 243 3.16 -20.68 21.99
N ASP A 244 4.38 -20.17 21.85
CA ASP A 244 5.52 -20.67 22.61
C ASP A 244 5.19 -20.37 24.08
N LEU A 245 4.26 -21.15 24.64
CA LEU A 245 4.20 -21.37 26.07
C LEU A 245 5.47 -22.15 26.34
N GLY A 246 6.53 -21.42 26.70
CA GLY A 246 7.80 -22.00 27.10
C GLY A 246 7.54 -23.14 28.07
N SER A 247 7.64 -24.37 27.56
CA SER A 247 7.82 -25.53 28.40
C SER A 247 9.29 -25.52 28.80
N CYS A 248 9.60 -24.81 29.88
CA CYS A 248 10.77 -25.12 30.67
C CYS A 248 10.56 -26.52 31.25
N CYS A 249 11.29 -27.49 30.72
CA CYS A 249 11.71 -28.68 31.45
C CYS A 249 13.23 -28.66 31.47
#